data_AF-A0A6N9BUR1-F1
#
_entry.id   AF-A0A6N9BUR1-F1
#
_cell.length_a   1.000
_cell.length_b   1.000
_cell.length_c   1.000
_cell.angle_alpha   90.00
_cell.angle_beta   90.00
_cell.angle_gamma   90.00
#
_symmetry.space_group_name_H-M   'P 1'
#
loop_
_entity.id
_entity.type
_entity.pdbx_description
1 polymer ?
#
loop_
_entity_poly.entity_id
_entity_poly.type
_entity_poly.pdbx_seq_one_letter_code
_entity_poly.pdbx_strand_id
1 'polypeptide(L)'
;MPFFAAGGHNRPGDVWFTNDPEQSRGLVTHLLDVFCWRPIYHENELVCFAAAFIHCTDVGGLAPGSIAPSAVDQHQEGVVIPVTRLVAEGEMREDVLRIFLRNCRVPDKNRGDVLAMLGALKRAELRVTGLAAKFGGDVLRTALDDVLDYAEAQARSLIREVPDGDYEFWDYLEGDLMPEGRHVRIRLNLRIRCGEMLLDFEGTDPQVAAAFNIPSYSTDGHYLLVMGVVNFMRSVKPDIVYNSGLVRCVRLNAPRGSLLNPEPGAPCGARQATFFRVADIVLGALAHAWRERMPAAGCGQGSIMLVSAPDFATGTNLVSTVQPLVGGSGARPSDDGTEGVDFTTGFYRNIPNEVLESEMPVLVEHYALIPDSGGAGRTRGGCGLHYSLRLLVPGGVVTARGMERFHFEPWGREAGRPGDTGRAFLQAPGEEPRQIEKINVLDVPAGGVVHAHSAGGGGFGPPWE
;
A
#
# COMPACT_ATOMS: atom_id res chain seq x y z
N MET A 1 18.71 -10.55 -2.51
CA MET A 1 19.87 -10.35 -3.42
C MET A 1 19.75 -10.98 -4.81
N PRO A 2 19.05 -12.12 -5.07
CA PRO A 2 19.04 -12.73 -6.42
C PRO A 2 18.46 -11.81 -7.52
N PHE A 3 17.48 -10.98 -7.18
CA PHE A 3 16.81 -10.08 -8.11
C PHE A 3 17.76 -9.08 -8.79
N PHE A 4 18.63 -8.41 -8.03
CA PHE A 4 19.55 -7.40 -8.58
C PHE A 4 20.63 -7.99 -9.49
N ALA A 5 20.81 -9.32 -9.46
CA ALA A 5 21.69 -10.07 -10.35
C ALA A 5 20.95 -10.70 -11.55
N ALA A 6 19.62 -10.74 -11.54
CA ALA A 6 18.81 -11.42 -12.56
C ALA A 6 18.79 -10.71 -13.92
N GLY A 7 19.16 -9.43 -13.98
CA GLY A 7 19.19 -8.66 -15.23
C GLY A 7 20.33 -9.02 -16.20
N GLY A 8 21.40 -9.65 -15.71
CA GLY A 8 22.62 -9.93 -16.48
C GLY A 8 23.86 -9.29 -15.87
N HIS A 9 24.93 -9.14 -16.66
CA HIS A 9 26.19 -8.57 -16.18
C HIS A 9 26.08 -7.07 -15.89
N ASN A 10 26.13 -6.70 -14.61
CA ASN A 10 26.14 -5.32 -14.13
C ASN A 10 27.43 -4.59 -14.53
N ARG A 11 27.30 -3.39 -15.10
CA ARG A 11 28.42 -2.48 -15.39
C ARG A 11 28.22 -1.11 -14.73
N PRO A 12 29.31 -0.38 -14.43
CA PRO A 12 29.20 1.02 -14.01
C PRO A 12 28.38 1.83 -15.02
N GLY A 13 27.44 2.65 -14.55
CA GLY A 13 26.57 3.42 -15.43
C GLY A 13 25.21 2.77 -15.72
N ASP A 14 25.08 1.46 -15.55
CA ASP A 14 23.83 0.75 -15.84
C ASP A 14 22.70 1.15 -14.88
N VAL A 15 21.48 1.18 -15.41
CA VAL A 15 20.25 1.24 -14.62
C VAL A 15 19.27 0.23 -15.17
N TRP A 16 18.77 -0.63 -14.30
CA TRP A 16 17.73 -1.60 -14.58
C TRP A 16 16.38 -1.04 -14.17
N PHE A 17 15.32 -1.49 -14.84
CA PHE A 17 13.95 -1.18 -14.47
C PHE A 17 13.01 -2.37 -14.71
N THR A 18 11.94 -2.43 -13.94
CA THR A 18 10.87 -3.43 -14.08
C THR A 18 9.62 -2.99 -13.32
N ASN A 19 8.48 -3.56 -13.68
CA ASN A 19 7.28 -3.57 -12.86
C ASN A 19 6.69 -4.99 -12.76
N ASP A 20 7.49 -6.02 -13.06
CA ASP A 20 7.06 -7.41 -13.12
C ASP A 20 7.15 -8.06 -11.72
N PRO A 21 6.01 -8.42 -11.09
CA PRO A 21 6.01 -9.08 -9.80
C PRO A 21 6.75 -10.42 -9.82
N GLU A 22 6.58 -11.22 -10.89
CA GLU A 22 7.12 -12.57 -10.97
C GLU A 22 8.65 -12.54 -11.09
N GLN A 23 9.17 -11.80 -12.07
CA GLN A 23 10.62 -11.69 -12.24
C GLN A 23 11.29 -10.95 -11.08
N SER A 24 10.56 -10.05 -10.43
CA SER A 24 11.05 -9.39 -9.22
C SER A 24 10.90 -10.21 -7.94
N ARG A 25 10.28 -11.39 -8.03
CA ARG A 25 9.99 -12.29 -6.91
C ARG A 25 9.28 -11.55 -5.77
N GLY A 26 8.29 -10.73 -6.11
CA GLY A 26 7.45 -10.03 -5.15
C GLY A 26 8.04 -8.73 -4.59
N LEU A 27 9.20 -8.26 -5.11
CA LEU A 27 9.65 -6.90 -4.82
C LEU A 27 8.67 -5.88 -5.41
N VAL A 28 8.35 -6.05 -6.71
CA VAL A 28 7.20 -5.40 -7.31
C VAL A 28 5.98 -6.17 -6.91
N THR A 29 4.98 -5.46 -6.39
CA THR A 29 3.78 -6.09 -5.85
C THR A 29 2.54 -5.80 -6.67
N HIS A 30 2.63 -4.94 -7.68
CA HIS A 30 1.66 -4.71 -8.76
C HIS A 30 2.29 -3.81 -9.86
N LEU A 31 1.68 -3.75 -11.04
CA LEU A 31 2.32 -3.17 -12.25
C LEU A 31 2.55 -1.65 -12.20
N LEU A 32 1.87 -0.90 -11.34
CA LEU A 32 2.08 0.55 -11.24
C LEU A 32 3.34 0.92 -10.46
N ASP A 33 3.83 0.02 -9.60
CA ASP A 33 5.09 0.25 -8.88
C ASP A 33 6.25 -0.09 -9.81
N VAL A 34 6.76 0.93 -10.51
CA VAL A 34 7.94 0.79 -11.38
C VAL A 34 9.18 0.97 -10.52
N PHE A 35 10.04 -0.04 -10.49
CA PHE A 35 11.31 -0.01 -9.78
C PHE A 35 12.46 0.23 -10.75
N CYS A 36 13.42 1.03 -10.32
CA CYS A 36 14.72 1.22 -10.96
C CYS A 36 15.84 0.94 -9.95
N TRP A 37 16.93 0.30 -10.40
CA TRP A 37 18.12 0.14 -9.56
C TRP A 37 19.42 0.30 -10.32
N ARG A 38 20.45 0.75 -9.60
CA ARG A 38 21.78 1.06 -10.10
C ARG A 38 22.84 0.38 -9.23
N PRO A 39 23.75 -0.42 -9.79
CA PRO A 39 24.95 -0.86 -9.09
C PRO A 39 25.93 0.32 -8.91
N ILE A 40 26.46 0.49 -7.70
CA ILE A 40 27.41 1.57 -7.37
C ILE A 40 28.78 0.94 -7.10
N TYR A 41 29.79 1.44 -7.80
CA TYR A 41 31.16 0.92 -7.74
C TYR A 41 32.11 1.93 -7.10
N HIS A 42 33.18 1.42 -6.49
CA HIS A 42 34.36 2.17 -6.06
C HIS A 42 35.60 1.34 -6.42
N GLU A 43 36.58 1.94 -7.11
CA GLU A 43 37.80 1.26 -7.55
C GLU A 43 37.54 -0.06 -8.32
N ASN A 44 36.51 -0.07 -9.17
CA ASN A 44 36.01 -1.23 -9.94
C ASN A 44 35.37 -2.36 -9.12
N GLU A 45 35.20 -2.17 -7.81
CA GLU A 45 34.47 -3.10 -6.95
C GLU A 45 33.05 -2.63 -6.68
N LEU A 46 32.10 -3.57 -6.69
CA LEU A 46 30.72 -3.28 -6.30
C LEU A 46 30.68 -2.96 -4.79
N VAL A 47 30.09 -1.82 -4.45
CA VAL A 47 29.88 -1.42 -3.05
C VAL A 47 28.47 -1.80 -2.61
N CYS A 48 27.45 -1.31 -3.34
CA CYS A 48 26.05 -1.59 -3.05
C CYS A 48 25.17 -1.35 -4.29
N PHE A 49 23.87 -1.60 -4.15
CA PHE A 49 22.86 -1.15 -5.10
C PHE A 49 22.07 0.01 -4.51
N ALA A 50 21.82 1.04 -5.32
CA ALA A 50 20.77 2.01 -5.03
C ALA A 50 19.50 1.60 -5.77
N ALA A 51 18.35 1.71 -5.10
CA ALA A 51 17.04 1.45 -5.69
C ALA A 51 16.13 2.68 -5.49
N ALA A 52 15.27 2.92 -6.47
CA ALA A 52 14.20 3.90 -6.42
C ALA A 52 12.96 3.24 -7.02
N PHE A 53 11.79 3.59 -6.53
CA PHE A 53 10.53 3.19 -7.16
C PHE A 53 9.56 4.36 -7.13
N ILE A 54 8.66 4.38 -8.10
CA ILE A 54 7.54 5.30 -8.15
C ILE A 54 6.29 4.50 -8.51
N HIS A 55 5.19 4.86 -7.86
CA HIS A 55 3.86 4.44 -8.27
C HIS A 55 3.42 5.32 -9.44
N CYS A 56 3.60 4.83 -10.67
CA CYS A 56 3.17 5.53 -11.87
C CYS A 56 1.65 5.76 -11.82
N THR A 57 1.17 6.79 -12.51
CA THR A 57 -0.27 7.11 -12.50
C THR A 57 -1.09 6.10 -13.29
N ASP A 58 -0.57 5.61 -14.42
CA ASP A 58 -1.24 4.65 -15.31
C ASP A 58 -0.19 3.85 -16.07
N VAL A 59 -0.42 2.56 -16.29
CA VAL A 59 0.44 1.66 -17.08
C VAL A 59 -0.35 0.91 -18.16
N GLY A 60 -1.52 1.43 -18.56
CA GLY A 60 -2.33 0.85 -19.63
C GLY A 60 -3.31 -0.25 -19.23
N GLY A 61 -3.67 -0.34 -17.95
CA GLY A 61 -4.66 -1.32 -17.47
C GLY A 61 -6.09 -1.05 -17.95
N LEU A 62 -7.02 -1.93 -17.57
CA LEU A 62 -8.44 -1.94 -17.96
C LEU A 62 -9.16 -0.63 -17.66
N ALA A 63 -8.89 -0.02 -16.51
CA ALA A 63 -9.48 1.25 -16.08
C ALA A 63 -8.47 2.41 -16.14
N PRO A 64 -8.93 3.66 -16.26
CA PRO A 64 -8.08 4.83 -16.03
C PRO A 64 -7.40 4.75 -14.65
N GLY A 65 -6.09 4.96 -14.61
CA GLY A 65 -5.29 4.73 -13.40
C GLY A 65 -4.80 3.28 -13.24
N SER A 66 -5.17 2.40 -14.17
CA SER A 66 -4.75 0.99 -14.30
C SER A 66 -5.08 0.06 -13.12
N ILE A 67 -5.86 0.52 -12.14
CA ILE A 67 -6.35 -0.33 -11.05
C ILE A 67 -7.86 -0.48 -11.17
N ALA A 68 -8.29 -1.70 -11.45
CA ALA A 68 -9.67 -2.12 -11.32
C ALA A 68 -9.70 -3.32 -10.36
N PRO A 69 -10.35 -3.21 -9.18
CA PRO A 69 -10.47 -4.33 -8.25
C PRO A 69 -11.04 -5.61 -8.88
N SER A 70 -11.91 -5.45 -9.89
CA SER A 70 -12.54 -6.55 -10.63
C SER A 70 -11.68 -7.15 -11.74
N ALA A 71 -10.40 -6.77 -11.88
CA ALA A 71 -9.50 -7.41 -12.85
C ALA A 71 -9.28 -8.88 -12.46
N VAL A 72 -9.51 -9.80 -13.41
CA VAL A 72 -9.45 -11.25 -13.19
C VAL A 72 -8.13 -11.88 -13.65
N ASP A 73 -7.32 -11.12 -14.38
CA ASP A 73 -6.05 -11.55 -14.96
C ASP A 73 -5.04 -10.39 -14.99
N GLN A 74 -3.76 -10.65 -14.74
CA GLN A 74 -2.72 -9.62 -14.68
C GLN A 74 -2.58 -8.80 -15.98
N HIS A 75 -2.87 -9.37 -17.16
CA HIS A 75 -2.81 -8.64 -18.43
C HIS A 75 -3.88 -7.55 -18.53
N GLN A 76 -4.91 -7.59 -17.68
CA GLN A 76 -5.88 -6.50 -17.55
C GLN A 76 -5.33 -5.34 -16.71
N GLU A 77 -4.19 -5.48 -16.05
CA GLU A 77 -3.61 -4.45 -15.17
C GLU A 77 -2.63 -3.53 -15.90
N GLY A 78 -2.21 -3.91 -17.11
CA GLY A 78 -1.41 -3.06 -17.99
C GLY A 78 -0.13 -3.73 -18.49
N VAL A 79 0.81 -2.91 -18.95
CA VAL A 79 2.07 -3.40 -19.54
C VAL A 79 2.96 -4.02 -18.46
N VAL A 80 3.40 -5.24 -18.69
CA VAL A 80 4.42 -5.93 -17.89
C VAL A 80 5.78 -5.69 -18.53
N ILE A 81 6.69 -5.15 -17.74
CA ILE A 81 8.07 -4.87 -18.11
C ILE A 81 8.95 -5.88 -17.39
N PRO A 82 9.49 -6.88 -18.10
CA PRO A 82 10.44 -7.80 -17.51
C PRO A 82 11.68 -7.03 -17.03
N VAL A 83 12.53 -7.67 -16.23
CA VAL A 83 13.78 -7.04 -15.78
C VAL A 83 14.61 -6.62 -17.00
N THR A 84 14.65 -5.31 -17.24
CA THR A 84 15.18 -4.74 -18.48
C THR A 84 16.20 -3.67 -18.14
N ARG A 85 17.28 -3.58 -18.91
CA ARG A 85 18.24 -2.48 -18.78
C ARG A 85 17.69 -1.23 -19.47
N LEU A 86 17.43 -0.17 -18.70
CA LEU A 86 16.94 1.13 -19.18
C LEU A 86 18.07 2.09 -19.54
N VAL A 87 19.14 2.10 -18.75
CA VAL A 87 20.36 2.86 -19.04
C VAL A 87 21.48 1.86 -19.17
N ALA A 88 22.20 1.89 -20.28
CA ALA A 88 23.36 1.04 -20.54
C ALA A 88 24.61 1.90 -20.51
N GLU A 89 25.48 1.69 -19.52
CA GLU A 89 26.78 2.38 -19.39
C GLU A 89 26.67 3.91 -19.45
N GLY A 90 25.57 4.47 -18.92
CA GLY A 90 25.29 5.90 -18.91
C GLY A 90 24.41 6.41 -20.06
N GLU A 91 24.11 5.58 -21.06
CA GLU A 91 23.26 5.95 -22.20
C GLU A 91 21.83 5.43 -22.02
N MET A 92 20.85 6.33 -22.16
CA MET A 92 19.43 6.00 -22.08
C MET A 92 18.98 5.19 -23.29
N ARG A 93 18.28 4.08 -23.04
CA ARG A 93 17.59 3.29 -24.05
C ARG A 93 16.20 3.85 -24.34
N GLU A 94 16.15 4.87 -25.18
CA GLU A 94 14.90 5.55 -25.57
C GLU A 94 13.92 4.62 -26.32
N ASP A 95 14.41 3.56 -26.97
CA ASP A 95 13.59 2.51 -27.59
C ASP A 95 12.71 1.80 -26.56
N VAL A 96 13.31 1.42 -25.43
CA VAL A 96 12.65 0.73 -24.32
C VAL A 96 11.65 1.65 -23.63
N LEU A 97 12.08 2.87 -23.31
CA LEU A 97 11.22 3.87 -22.68
C LEU A 97 10.00 4.21 -23.56
N ARG A 98 10.21 4.35 -24.87
CA ARG A 98 9.12 4.62 -25.82
C ARG A 98 8.07 3.50 -25.86
N ILE A 99 8.48 2.24 -25.77
CA ILE A 99 7.54 1.11 -25.73
C ILE A 99 6.70 1.16 -24.46
N PHE A 100 7.31 1.41 -23.30
CA PHE A 100 6.58 1.57 -22.04
C PHE A 100 5.57 2.71 -22.12
N LEU A 101 6.03 3.91 -22.50
CA LEU A 101 5.19 5.11 -22.55
C LEU A 101 4.04 5.00 -23.56
N ARG A 102 4.23 4.29 -24.68
CA ARG A 102 3.17 4.11 -25.68
C ARG A 102 1.96 3.34 -25.15
N ASN A 103 2.15 2.50 -24.13
CA ASN A 103 1.08 1.74 -23.52
C ASN A 103 0.40 2.49 -22.36
N CYS A 104 0.83 3.71 -22.04
CA CYS A 104 0.30 4.49 -20.91
C CYS A 104 -0.65 5.60 -21.39
N ARG A 105 -1.70 5.90 -20.60
CA ARG A 105 -2.62 7.03 -20.90
C ARG A 105 -2.02 8.39 -20.63
N VAL A 106 -1.05 8.48 -19.72
CA VAL A 106 -0.37 9.73 -19.31
C VAL A 106 1.15 9.64 -19.52
N PRO A 107 1.62 9.48 -20.77
CA PRO A 107 3.03 9.22 -21.07
C PRO A 107 3.97 10.32 -20.58
N ASP A 108 3.57 11.59 -20.63
CA ASP A 108 4.42 12.70 -20.20
C ASP A 108 4.66 12.69 -18.68
N LYS A 109 3.63 12.36 -17.89
CA LYS A 109 3.74 12.19 -16.43
C LYS A 109 4.69 11.04 -16.09
N ASN A 110 4.46 9.87 -16.70
CA ASN A 110 5.31 8.70 -16.48
C ASN A 110 6.76 8.91 -16.95
N ARG A 111 6.99 9.68 -18.02
CA ARG A 111 8.36 10.06 -18.42
C ARG A 111 9.01 10.91 -17.33
N GLY A 112 8.28 11.86 -16.76
CA GLY A 112 8.72 12.64 -15.60
C GLY A 112 9.11 11.75 -14.41
N ASP A 113 8.27 10.78 -14.07
CA ASP A 113 8.52 9.81 -12.98
C ASP A 113 9.80 9.01 -13.22
N VAL A 114 9.98 8.46 -14.42
CA VAL A 114 11.21 7.72 -14.77
C VAL A 114 12.45 8.61 -14.65
N LEU A 115 12.40 9.84 -15.17
CA LEU A 115 13.51 10.79 -15.06
C LEU A 115 13.82 11.17 -13.60
N ALA A 116 12.77 11.31 -12.77
CA ALA A 116 12.93 11.58 -11.34
C ALA A 116 13.66 10.42 -10.62
N MET A 117 13.28 9.17 -10.90
CA MET A 117 13.98 8.00 -10.36
C MET A 117 15.44 7.96 -10.78
N LEU A 118 15.75 8.23 -12.05
CA LEU A 118 17.13 8.26 -12.54
C LEU A 118 17.95 9.37 -11.87
N GLY A 119 17.34 10.55 -11.68
CA GLY A 119 17.94 11.64 -10.91
C GLY A 119 18.26 11.24 -9.48
N ALA A 120 17.33 10.57 -8.79
CA ALA A 120 17.53 10.06 -7.43
C ALA A 120 18.66 9.03 -7.36
N LEU A 121 18.70 8.06 -8.28
CA LEU A 121 19.76 7.04 -8.35
C LEU A 121 21.14 7.66 -8.62
N LYS A 122 21.21 8.69 -9.47
CA LYS A 122 22.47 9.42 -9.73
C LYS A 122 22.95 10.16 -8.49
N ARG A 123 22.03 10.75 -7.71
CA ARG A 123 22.36 11.40 -6.44
C ARG A 123 22.82 10.39 -5.39
N ALA A 124 22.22 9.20 -5.33
CA ALA A 124 22.66 8.12 -4.45
C ALA A 124 24.09 7.67 -4.79
N GLU A 125 24.39 7.45 -6.07
CA GLU A 125 25.74 7.12 -6.54
C GLU A 125 26.76 8.19 -6.09
N LEU A 126 26.48 9.47 -6.31
CA LEU A 126 27.38 10.56 -5.91
C LEU A 126 27.66 10.55 -4.39
N ARG A 127 26.66 10.27 -3.56
CA ARG A 127 26.80 10.25 -2.11
C ARG A 127 27.57 9.02 -1.63
N VAL A 128 27.25 7.84 -2.14
CA VAL A 128 27.91 6.58 -1.76
C VAL A 128 29.37 6.59 -2.21
N THR A 129 29.65 7.01 -3.44
CA THR A 129 31.04 7.12 -3.94
C THR A 129 31.85 8.15 -3.16
N GLY A 130 31.24 9.27 -2.75
CA GLY A 130 31.89 10.24 -1.87
C GLY A 130 32.20 9.69 -0.47
N LEU A 131 31.33 8.85 0.10
CA LEU A 131 31.60 8.14 1.34
C LEU A 131 32.73 7.11 1.19
N ALA A 132 32.69 6.32 0.11
CA ALA A 132 33.72 5.35 -0.20
C ALA A 132 35.09 6.02 -0.41
N ALA A 133 35.15 7.15 -1.11
CA ALA A 133 36.38 7.91 -1.29
C ALA A 133 36.94 8.49 0.02
N LYS A 134 36.08 8.82 0.99
CA LYS A 134 36.48 9.39 2.28
C LYS A 134 36.93 8.32 3.28
N PHE A 135 36.24 7.18 3.33
CA PHE A 135 36.41 6.18 4.38
C PHE A 135 36.98 4.84 3.88
N GLY A 136 37.06 4.64 2.57
CA GLY A 136 37.40 3.36 1.93
C GLY A 136 36.16 2.51 1.62
N GLY A 137 36.22 1.75 0.52
CA GLY A 137 35.14 0.85 0.09
C GLY A 137 34.85 -0.26 1.10
N ASP A 138 35.88 -0.87 1.68
CA ASP A 138 35.76 -1.92 2.70
C ASP A 138 35.04 -1.44 3.95
N VAL A 139 35.48 -0.30 4.50
CA VAL A 139 34.87 0.30 5.70
C VAL A 139 33.40 0.62 5.47
N LEU A 140 33.05 1.12 4.28
CA LEU A 140 31.66 1.39 3.94
C LEU A 140 30.83 0.11 3.86
N ARG A 141 31.35 -0.96 3.25
CA ARG A 141 30.66 -2.27 3.20
C ARG A 141 30.41 -2.82 4.60
N THR A 142 31.42 -2.81 5.47
CA THR A 142 31.27 -3.22 6.87
C THR A 142 30.23 -2.37 7.60
N ALA A 143 30.25 -1.04 7.43
CA ALA A 143 29.28 -0.16 8.08
C ALA A 143 27.82 -0.41 7.61
N LEU A 144 27.62 -0.83 6.36
CA LEU A 144 26.31 -1.23 5.85
C LEU A 144 25.80 -2.50 6.53
N ASP A 145 26.68 -3.46 6.83
CA ASP A 145 26.32 -4.67 7.58
C ASP A 145 26.07 -4.34 9.06
N ASP A 146 26.94 -3.55 9.68
CA ASP A 146 26.83 -3.15 11.10
C ASP A 146 25.50 -2.45 11.42
N VAL A 147 25.00 -1.59 10.52
CA VAL A 147 23.72 -0.89 10.74
C VAL A 147 22.52 -1.82 10.61
N LEU A 148 22.63 -2.89 9.82
CA LEU A 148 21.61 -3.93 9.72
C LEU A 148 21.63 -4.83 10.97
N ASP A 149 22.81 -5.23 11.42
CA ASP A 149 23.00 -6.04 12.63
C ASP A 149 22.52 -5.28 13.88
N TYR A 150 22.78 -3.97 13.95
CA TYR A 150 22.29 -3.13 15.03
C TYR A 150 20.77 -3.04 15.06
N ALA A 151 20.12 -2.85 13.90
CA ALA A 151 18.66 -2.85 13.81
C ALA A 151 18.06 -4.21 14.21
N GLU A 152 18.67 -5.32 13.78
CA GLU A 152 18.26 -6.66 14.20
C GLU A 152 18.36 -6.85 15.72
N ALA A 153 19.46 -6.42 16.33
CA ALA A 153 19.65 -6.50 17.78
C ALA A 153 18.58 -5.70 18.54
N GLN A 154 18.23 -4.50 18.05
CA GLN A 154 17.15 -3.69 18.61
C GLN A 154 15.78 -4.39 18.46
N ALA A 155 15.48 -4.95 17.30
CA ALA A 155 14.24 -5.68 17.04
C ALA A 155 14.10 -6.91 17.94
N ARG A 156 15.15 -7.74 18.04
CA ARG A 156 15.18 -8.91 18.93
C ARG A 156 15.01 -8.54 20.39
N SER A 157 15.64 -7.44 20.83
CA SER A 157 15.46 -6.93 22.19
C SER A 157 14.00 -6.57 22.46
N LEU A 158 13.35 -5.88 21.52
CA LEU A 158 11.95 -5.50 21.67
C LEU A 158 11.01 -6.71 21.65
N ILE A 159 11.24 -7.68 20.75
CA ILE A 159 10.41 -8.88 20.66
C ILE A 159 10.45 -9.69 21.97
N ARG A 160 11.58 -9.69 22.70
CA ARG A 160 11.69 -10.35 24.02
C ARG A 160 10.82 -9.72 25.11
N GLU A 161 10.37 -8.49 24.92
CA GLU A 161 9.41 -7.84 25.84
C GLU A 161 7.98 -8.33 25.60
N VAL A 162 7.69 -8.87 24.41
CA VAL A 162 6.40 -9.48 24.09
C VAL A 162 6.37 -10.89 24.70
N PRO A 163 5.29 -11.28 25.39
CA PRO A 163 5.18 -12.64 25.92
C PRO A 163 5.34 -13.71 24.84
N ASP A 164 6.12 -14.75 25.16
CA ASP A 164 6.24 -15.94 24.31
C ASP A 164 4.90 -16.69 24.29
N GLY A 165 4.47 -17.08 23.09
CA GLY A 165 3.18 -17.77 22.92
C GLY A 165 2.77 -17.90 21.46
N ASP A 166 1.62 -18.54 21.26
CA ASP A 166 0.98 -18.68 19.96
C ASP A 166 -0.33 -17.90 19.99
N TYR A 167 -0.46 -16.96 19.07
CA TYR A 167 -1.56 -15.99 19.04
C TYR A 167 -2.24 -16.06 17.69
N GLU A 168 -3.51 -16.44 17.71
CA GLU A 168 -4.31 -16.55 16.49
C GLU A 168 -5.20 -15.32 16.31
N PHE A 169 -5.31 -14.87 15.06
CA PHE A 169 -6.27 -13.86 14.64
C PHE A 169 -6.66 -14.07 13.17
N TRP A 170 -7.85 -13.62 12.78
CA TRP A 170 -8.28 -13.59 11.38
C TRP A 170 -9.24 -12.43 11.15
N ASP A 171 -9.30 -11.98 9.91
CA ASP A 171 -10.25 -10.99 9.43
C ASP A 171 -10.59 -11.30 7.97
N TYR A 172 -11.52 -10.54 7.40
CA TYR A 172 -12.06 -10.77 6.07
C TYR A 172 -11.78 -9.59 5.15
N LEU A 173 -11.37 -9.93 3.93
CA LEU A 173 -11.47 -9.04 2.79
C LEU A 173 -12.86 -9.21 2.17
N GLU A 174 -13.51 -8.10 1.84
CA GLU A 174 -14.88 -8.13 1.36
C GLU A 174 -14.96 -8.47 -0.15
N GLY A 175 -15.92 -9.32 -0.53
CA GLY A 175 -15.94 -10.00 -1.83
C GLY A 175 -16.75 -9.30 -2.90
N ASP A 176 -17.28 -8.10 -2.64
CA ASP A 176 -18.30 -7.42 -3.49
C ASP A 176 -17.85 -7.22 -4.94
N LEU A 177 -16.55 -7.02 -5.13
CA LEU A 177 -15.93 -6.77 -6.44
C LEU A 177 -15.30 -8.02 -7.05
N MET A 178 -15.50 -9.18 -6.42
CA MET A 178 -15.04 -10.49 -6.90
C MET A 178 -16.18 -11.19 -7.65
N PRO A 179 -15.90 -11.93 -8.74
CA PRO A 179 -16.94 -12.67 -9.47
C PRO A 179 -17.78 -13.61 -8.60
N GLU A 180 -17.17 -14.23 -7.59
CA GLU A 180 -17.83 -15.19 -6.70
C GLU A 180 -18.61 -14.51 -5.56
N GLY A 181 -18.42 -13.21 -5.31
CA GLY A 181 -19.05 -12.46 -4.22
C GLY A 181 -18.67 -12.91 -2.81
N ARG A 182 -17.73 -13.86 -2.66
CA ARG A 182 -17.38 -14.46 -1.37
C ARG A 182 -16.31 -13.64 -0.65
N HIS A 183 -16.56 -13.31 0.61
CA HIS A 183 -15.54 -12.74 1.49
C HIS A 183 -14.35 -13.70 1.66
N VAL A 184 -13.14 -13.15 1.67
CA VAL A 184 -11.90 -13.93 1.69
C VAL A 184 -11.27 -13.83 3.07
N ARG A 185 -11.11 -14.97 3.73
CA ARG A 185 -10.49 -15.01 5.06
C ARG A 185 -8.97 -14.92 4.94
N ILE A 186 -8.38 -14.01 5.72
CA ILE A 186 -6.94 -13.96 5.96
C ILE A 186 -6.71 -14.33 7.42
N ARG A 187 -5.89 -15.36 7.65
CA ARG A 187 -5.63 -15.93 8.98
C ARG A 187 -4.15 -15.83 9.30
N LEU A 188 -3.86 -15.54 10.57
CA LEU A 188 -2.50 -15.51 11.10
C LEU A 188 -2.44 -16.32 12.40
N ASN A 189 -1.47 -17.23 12.46
CA ASN A 189 -0.95 -17.79 13.70
C ASN A 189 0.44 -17.16 13.95
N LEU A 190 0.50 -16.21 14.88
CA LEU A 190 1.73 -15.54 15.27
C LEU A 190 2.40 -16.34 16.40
N ARG A 191 3.59 -16.87 16.15
CA ARG A 191 4.40 -17.55 17.18
C ARG A 191 5.56 -16.68 17.59
N ILE A 192 5.66 -16.39 18.89
CA ILE A 192 6.73 -15.58 19.47
C ILE A 192 7.56 -16.48 20.37
N ARG A 193 8.87 -16.56 20.12
CA ARG A 193 9.81 -17.34 20.93
C ARG A 193 11.15 -16.61 21.04
N CYS A 194 11.62 -16.37 22.25
CA CYS A 194 13.02 -15.96 22.52
C CYS A 194 13.54 -14.76 21.68
N GLY A 195 12.68 -13.81 21.31
CA GLY A 195 13.07 -12.67 20.46
C GLY A 195 12.95 -12.90 18.95
N GLU A 196 12.26 -13.96 18.52
CA GLU A 196 11.88 -14.23 17.12
C GLU A 196 10.36 -14.28 16.96
N MET A 197 9.87 -13.88 15.79
CA MET A 197 8.48 -14.00 15.39
C MET A 197 8.35 -14.88 14.15
N LEU A 198 7.39 -15.80 14.15
CA LEU A 198 6.93 -16.50 12.96
C LEU A 198 5.50 -16.06 12.66
N LEU A 199 5.30 -15.49 11.47
CA LEU A 199 3.99 -15.16 10.93
C LEU A 199 3.55 -16.31 10.02
N ASP A 200 2.69 -17.18 10.55
CA ASP A 200 2.18 -18.34 9.84
C ASP A 200 0.77 -18.08 9.29
N PHE A 201 0.67 -17.94 7.97
CA PHE A 201 -0.59 -17.65 7.27
C PHE A 201 -1.33 -18.91 6.80
N GLU A 202 -0.98 -20.09 7.31
CA GLU A 202 -1.73 -21.32 7.04
C GLU A 202 -3.22 -21.19 7.38
N GLY A 203 -4.08 -21.56 6.43
CA GLY A 203 -5.54 -21.41 6.53
C GLY A 203 -6.09 -20.09 6.00
N THR A 204 -5.22 -19.19 5.49
CA THR A 204 -5.64 -18.11 4.58
C THR A 204 -6.23 -18.72 3.31
N ASP A 205 -7.31 -18.11 2.82
CA ASP A 205 -8.03 -18.61 1.65
C ASP A 205 -7.17 -18.58 0.36
N PRO A 206 -7.54 -19.39 -0.65
CA PRO A 206 -6.89 -19.39 -1.96
C PRO A 206 -6.87 -18.01 -2.61
N GLN A 207 -5.95 -17.83 -3.56
CA GLN A 207 -5.94 -16.68 -4.45
C GLN A 207 -7.31 -16.50 -5.14
N VAL A 208 -7.61 -15.27 -5.55
CA VAL A 208 -8.90 -14.90 -6.15
C VAL A 208 -8.73 -14.36 -7.56
N ALA A 209 -9.77 -14.53 -8.38
CA ALA A 209 -9.89 -13.91 -9.71
C ALA A 209 -10.32 -12.43 -9.58
N ALA A 210 -9.56 -11.66 -8.80
CA ALA A 210 -9.77 -10.25 -8.54
C ALA A 210 -8.42 -9.64 -8.10
N ALA A 211 -8.23 -8.33 -8.27
CA ALA A 211 -6.93 -7.66 -8.14
C ALA A 211 -6.37 -7.57 -6.70
N PHE A 212 -6.83 -8.42 -5.78
CA PHE A 212 -6.52 -8.37 -4.36
C PHE A 212 -5.33 -9.24 -3.95
N ASN A 213 -4.72 -10.01 -4.86
CA ASN A 213 -3.65 -10.94 -4.49
C ASN A 213 -2.35 -10.19 -4.13
N ILE A 214 -1.60 -10.68 -3.12
CA ILE A 214 -0.25 -10.17 -2.78
C ILE A 214 0.79 -11.17 -3.31
N PRO A 215 1.59 -10.80 -4.31
CA PRO A 215 2.51 -11.73 -4.97
C PRO A 215 3.81 -11.92 -4.17
N SER A 216 3.84 -12.91 -3.26
CA SER A 216 5.04 -13.18 -2.44
C SER A 216 6.04 -14.19 -3.03
N TYR A 217 5.62 -15.05 -3.96
CA TYR A 217 6.43 -16.07 -4.66
C TYR A 217 7.41 -16.86 -3.78
N SER A 218 6.95 -17.29 -2.60
CA SER A 218 7.70 -18.10 -1.63
C SER A 218 9.11 -17.56 -1.32
N THR A 219 9.27 -16.24 -1.21
CA THR A 219 10.52 -15.64 -0.73
C THR A 219 10.66 -15.76 0.77
N ASP A 220 11.90 -15.88 1.25
CA ASP A 220 12.27 -15.84 2.67
C ASP A 220 12.07 -14.41 3.23
N GLY A 221 10.83 -13.94 3.28
CA GLY A 221 10.51 -12.54 3.59
C GLY A 221 9.55 -11.90 2.60
N HIS A 222 8.63 -11.04 3.07
CA HIS A 222 7.82 -10.17 2.22
C HIS A 222 7.42 -8.91 2.99
N TYR A 223 7.87 -7.74 2.52
CA TYR A 223 7.74 -6.49 3.27
C TYR A 223 6.29 -6.07 3.55
N LEU A 224 5.35 -6.35 2.63
CA LEU A 224 3.93 -6.05 2.88
C LEU A 224 3.32 -6.94 3.97
N LEU A 225 3.83 -8.16 4.17
CA LEU A 225 3.25 -9.10 5.15
C LEU A 225 3.77 -8.85 6.58
N VAL A 226 4.93 -8.20 6.72
CA VAL A 226 5.56 -7.89 8.02
C VAL A 226 5.37 -6.43 8.44
N MET A 227 4.75 -5.59 7.62
CA MET A 227 4.66 -4.15 7.89
C MET A 227 3.93 -3.86 9.21
N GLY A 228 2.93 -4.66 9.60
CA GLY A 228 2.28 -4.55 10.90
C GLY A 228 3.26 -4.71 12.07
N VAL A 229 4.22 -5.64 11.96
CA VAL A 229 5.28 -5.85 12.95
C VAL A 229 6.25 -4.66 12.97
N VAL A 230 6.66 -4.19 11.79
CA VAL A 230 7.57 -3.03 11.67
C VAL A 230 6.93 -1.77 12.26
N ASN A 231 5.65 -1.52 11.97
CA ASN A 231 4.90 -0.40 12.52
C ASN A 231 4.74 -0.51 14.03
N PHE A 232 4.49 -1.72 14.54
CA PHE A 232 4.48 -1.99 15.97
C PHE A 232 5.84 -1.66 16.62
N MET A 233 6.94 -2.16 16.04
CA MET A 233 8.30 -1.91 16.56
C MET A 233 8.60 -0.42 16.64
N ARG A 234 8.30 0.32 15.56
CA ARG A 234 8.51 1.77 15.49
C ARG A 234 7.57 2.55 16.43
N SER A 235 6.36 2.06 16.67
CA SER A 235 5.42 2.69 17.59
C SER A 235 5.86 2.53 19.05
N VAL A 236 6.37 1.35 19.42
CA VAL A 236 6.87 1.11 20.79
C VAL A 236 8.23 1.76 21.01
N LYS A 237 9.10 1.78 19.99
CA LYS A 237 10.43 2.40 20.04
C LYS A 237 10.62 3.36 18.86
N PRO A 238 10.21 4.64 19.01
CA PRO A 238 10.30 5.64 17.93
C PRO A 238 11.70 5.85 17.36
N ASP A 239 12.74 5.69 18.19
CA ASP A 239 14.15 5.86 17.82
C ASP A 239 14.80 4.57 17.27
N ILE A 240 14.01 3.52 16.98
CA ILE A 240 14.54 2.28 16.41
C ILE A 240 15.13 2.54 15.02
N VAL A 241 16.27 1.91 14.72
CA VAL A 241 16.92 2.07 13.42
C VAL A 241 16.08 1.40 12.34
N TYR A 242 15.58 2.23 11.42
CA TYR A 242 14.62 1.80 10.40
C TYR A 242 15.32 1.28 9.14
N ASN A 243 15.56 -0.02 9.08
CA ASN A 243 16.08 -0.72 7.90
C ASN A 243 15.64 -2.21 7.90
N SER A 244 16.06 -2.99 6.90
CA SER A 244 15.67 -4.40 6.76
C SER A 244 16.24 -5.33 7.85
N GLY A 245 17.18 -4.87 8.68
CA GLY A 245 17.63 -5.58 9.87
C GLY A 245 16.49 -5.85 10.86
N LEU A 246 15.50 -4.95 10.93
CA LEU A 246 14.32 -5.09 11.80
C LEU A 246 13.53 -6.38 11.57
N VAL A 247 13.57 -6.92 10.36
CA VAL A 247 12.78 -8.09 9.96
C VAL A 247 13.60 -9.36 9.80
N ARG A 248 14.92 -9.33 10.07
CA ARG A 248 15.76 -10.54 10.04
C ARG A 248 15.38 -11.57 11.10
N CYS A 249 14.78 -11.13 12.20
CA CYS A 249 14.22 -11.99 13.25
C CYS A 249 12.74 -12.36 13.04
N VAL A 250 12.19 -12.05 11.86
CA VAL A 250 10.79 -12.32 11.50
C VAL A 250 10.76 -13.34 10.36
N ARG A 251 10.16 -14.50 10.60
CA ARG A 251 9.94 -15.54 9.60
C ARG A 251 8.51 -15.49 9.09
N LEU A 252 8.33 -15.91 7.84
CA LEU A 252 7.02 -15.92 7.18
C LEU A 252 6.74 -17.31 6.63
N ASN A 253 5.51 -17.78 6.80
CA ASN A 253 4.95 -18.91 6.07
C ASN A 253 3.68 -18.45 5.35
N ALA A 254 3.74 -18.34 4.02
CA ALA A 254 2.59 -18.02 3.18
C ALA A 254 2.38 -19.18 2.17
N PRO A 255 1.32 -20.00 2.33
CA PRO A 255 1.10 -21.15 1.46
C PRO A 255 0.99 -20.76 -0.02
N ARG A 256 1.70 -21.45 -0.90
CA ARG A 256 1.59 -21.25 -2.36
C ARG A 256 0.16 -21.51 -2.82
N GLY A 257 -0.34 -20.66 -3.72
CA GLY A 257 -1.74 -20.66 -4.20
C GLY A 257 -2.72 -19.94 -3.27
N SER A 258 -2.26 -19.39 -2.14
CA SER A 258 -3.09 -18.53 -1.27
C SER A 258 -3.16 -17.10 -1.79
N LEU A 259 -4.10 -16.31 -1.25
CA LEU A 259 -4.20 -14.86 -1.52
C LEU A 259 -2.88 -14.10 -1.31
N LEU A 260 -2.04 -14.58 -0.38
CA LEU A 260 -0.78 -13.94 0.01
C LEU A 260 0.45 -14.54 -0.69
N ASN A 261 0.28 -15.59 -1.49
CA ASN A 261 1.33 -16.19 -2.29
C ASN A 261 0.70 -16.88 -3.52
N PRO A 262 0.11 -16.09 -4.43
CA PRO A 262 -0.62 -16.60 -5.58
C PRO A 262 0.33 -17.26 -6.60
N GLU A 263 -0.25 -18.08 -7.46
CA GLU A 263 0.40 -18.53 -8.69
C GLU A 263 0.68 -17.33 -9.63
N PRO A 264 1.72 -17.42 -10.48
CA PRO A 264 2.01 -16.41 -11.50
C PRO A 264 0.80 -16.05 -12.37
N GLY A 265 0.71 -14.78 -12.79
CA GLY A 265 -0.39 -14.26 -13.59
C GLY A 265 -1.63 -13.79 -12.80
N ALA A 266 -1.64 -13.96 -11.47
CA ALA A 266 -2.72 -13.45 -10.64
C ALA A 266 -2.75 -11.90 -10.62
N PRO A 267 -3.94 -11.28 -10.72
CA PRO A 267 -4.08 -9.83 -10.66
C PRO A 267 -3.82 -9.29 -9.24
N CYS A 268 -3.11 -8.17 -9.14
CA CYS A 268 -2.59 -7.59 -7.90
C CYS A 268 -2.87 -6.08 -7.74
N GLY A 269 -3.48 -5.38 -8.69
CA GLY A 269 -3.61 -3.91 -8.70
C GLY A 269 -4.31 -3.30 -7.48
N ALA A 270 -5.24 -4.02 -6.86
CA ALA A 270 -5.97 -3.62 -5.65
C ALA A 270 -5.44 -4.28 -4.36
N ARG A 271 -4.26 -4.92 -4.38
CA ARG A 271 -3.62 -5.60 -3.25
C ARG A 271 -3.40 -4.76 -2.00
N GLN A 272 -3.53 -3.43 -2.11
CA GLN A 272 -3.57 -2.53 -0.97
C GLN A 272 -4.68 -2.89 0.03
N ALA A 273 -5.86 -3.33 -0.41
CA ALA A 273 -6.93 -3.74 0.49
C ALA A 273 -6.50 -4.94 1.34
N THR A 274 -5.93 -5.96 0.70
CA THR A 274 -5.36 -7.14 1.35
C THR A 274 -4.22 -6.77 2.29
N PHE A 275 -3.38 -5.81 1.92
CA PHE A 275 -2.31 -5.30 2.79
C PHE A 275 -2.86 -4.73 4.10
N PHE A 276 -3.94 -3.93 4.06
CA PHE A 276 -4.56 -3.42 5.29
C PHE A 276 -5.13 -4.54 6.15
N ARG A 277 -5.79 -5.52 5.54
CA ARG A 277 -6.26 -6.71 6.27
C ARG A 277 -5.12 -7.48 6.93
N VAL A 278 -4.00 -7.66 6.23
CA VAL A 278 -2.81 -8.30 6.81
C VAL A 278 -2.26 -7.49 7.98
N ALA A 279 -2.18 -6.16 7.85
CA ALA A 279 -1.76 -5.30 8.96
C ALA A 279 -2.72 -5.43 10.16
N ASP A 280 -4.03 -5.41 9.92
CA ASP A 280 -5.05 -5.55 10.97
C ASP A 280 -4.92 -6.88 11.72
N ILE A 281 -4.75 -8.02 11.03
CA ILE A 281 -4.62 -9.32 11.70
C ILE A 281 -3.28 -9.48 12.42
N VAL A 282 -2.20 -8.87 11.93
CA VAL A 282 -0.91 -8.83 12.63
C VAL A 282 -1.06 -8.04 13.94
N LEU A 283 -1.71 -6.87 13.89
CA LEU A 283 -1.97 -6.07 15.07
C LEU A 283 -2.98 -6.74 16.02
N GLY A 284 -3.97 -7.46 15.50
CA GLY A 284 -4.92 -8.27 16.27
C GLY A 284 -4.24 -9.43 17.01
N ALA A 285 -3.34 -10.14 16.34
CA ALA A 285 -2.55 -11.20 16.98
C ALA A 285 -1.59 -10.63 18.04
N LEU A 286 -0.93 -9.50 17.74
CA LEU A 286 -0.11 -8.78 18.74
C LEU A 286 -0.96 -8.25 19.89
N ALA A 287 -2.22 -7.88 19.66
CA ALA A 287 -3.16 -7.46 20.69
C ALA A 287 -3.55 -8.60 21.64
N HIS A 288 -3.58 -9.84 21.16
CA HIS A 288 -3.69 -11.03 22.02
C HIS A 288 -2.39 -11.27 22.81
N ALA A 289 -1.22 -10.99 22.22
CA ALA A 289 0.09 -11.16 22.88
C ALA A 289 0.39 -10.09 23.94
N TRP A 290 0.13 -8.82 23.62
CA TRP A 290 0.47 -7.66 24.43
C TRP A 290 -0.75 -6.76 24.69
N ARG A 291 -1.70 -7.34 25.42
CA ARG A 291 -3.05 -6.81 25.65
C ARG A 291 -3.07 -5.33 26.06
N GLU A 292 -2.17 -4.92 26.95
CA GLU A 292 -2.14 -3.58 27.55
C GLU A 292 -1.54 -2.49 26.66
N ARG A 293 -0.81 -2.84 25.59
CA ARG A 293 -0.10 -1.85 24.76
C ARG A 293 -0.69 -1.65 23.38
N MET A 294 -1.40 -2.65 22.86
CA MET A 294 -1.89 -2.59 21.50
C MET A 294 -3.18 -1.75 21.38
N PRO A 295 -3.42 -1.06 20.26
CA PRO A 295 -4.67 -0.35 20.00
C PRO A 295 -5.82 -1.29 19.62
N ALA A 296 -7.02 -0.74 19.50
CA ALA A 296 -8.14 -1.32 18.74
C ALA A 296 -7.88 -1.23 17.21
N ALA A 297 -8.73 -1.84 16.39
CA ALA A 297 -8.62 -1.68 14.93
C ALA A 297 -8.92 -0.23 14.56
N GLY A 298 -8.17 0.33 13.61
CA GLY A 298 -8.61 1.53 12.94
C GLY A 298 -9.51 1.19 11.76
N CYS A 299 -9.83 2.19 10.94
CA CYS A 299 -10.75 2.02 9.81
C CYS A 299 -10.28 0.92 8.84
N GLY A 300 -9.00 0.57 8.83
CA GLY A 300 -8.44 -0.53 8.05
C GLY A 300 -8.70 -0.42 6.54
N GLN A 301 -8.97 0.79 6.05
CA GLN A 301 -9.16 1.07 4.64
C GLN A 301 -8.34 2.28 4.21
N GLY A 302 -8.16 2.41 2.90
CA GLY A 302 -7.53 3.57 2.28
C GLY A 302 -8.10 3.71 0.89
N SER A 303 -9.26 4.35 0.82
CA SER A 303 -10.06 4.50 -0.39
C SER A 303 -9.44 5.56 -1.29
N ILE A 304 -8.68 5.14 -2.30
CA ILE A 304 -8.08 6.05 -3.28
C ILE A 304 -9.13 6.28 -4.36
N MET A 305 -9.76 7.45 -4.35
CA MET A 305 -10.70 7.85 -5.39
C MET A 305 -9.96 8.53 -6.54
N LEU A 306 -10.33 8.18 -7.77
CA LEU A 306 -9.87 8.84 -8.98
C LEU A 306 -11.07 9.36 -9.75
N VAL A 307 -10.83 10.43 -10.51
CA VAL A 307 -11.77 10.94 -11.49
C VAL A 307 -11.11 10.95 -12.86
N SER A 308 -11.86 10.50 -13.86
CA SER A 308 -11.56 10.69 -15.27
C SER A 308 -12.63 11.56 -15.88
N ALA A 309 -12.25 12.56 -16.68
CA ALA A 309 -13.19 13.42 -17.39
C ALA A 309 -12.66 13.77 -18.78
N PRO A 310 -13.53 14.03 -19.77
CA PRO A 310 -13.10 14.46 -21.09
C PRO A 310 -12.35 15.80 -21.02
N ASP A 311 -11.19 15.86 -21.67
CA ASP A 311 -10.52 17.12 -21.99
C ASP A 311 -11.04 17.65 -23.32
N PHE A 312 -12.01 18.56 -23.27
CA PHE A 312 -12.60 19.15 -24.48
C PHE A 312 -11.61 20.01 -25.28
N ALA A 313 -10.49 20.44 -24.69
CA ALA A 313 -9.48 21.24 -25.39
C ALA A 313 -8.53 20.37 -26.23
N THR A 314 -8.14 19.20 -25.71
CA THR A 314 -7.19 18.30 -26.38
C THR A 314 -7.83 17.10 -27.07
N GLY A 315 -9.10 16.80 -26.76
CA GLY A 315 -9.79 15.60 -27.22
C GLY A 315 -9.32 14.31 -26.54
N THR A 316 -8.60 14.43 -25.43
CA THR A 316 -8.13 13.31 -24.60
C THR A 316 -8.95 13.21 -23.30
N ASN A 317 -8.50 12.41 -22.33
CA ASN A 317 -9.10 12.35 -21.00
C ASN A 317 -8.13 12.89 -19.96
N LEU A 318 -8.64 13.77 -19.09
CA LEU A 318 -7.99 14.12 -17.84
C LEU A 318 -8.17 12.96 -16.86
N VAL A 319 -7.11 12.61 -16.15
CA VAL A 319 -7.15 11.62 -15.05
C VAL A 319 -6.39 12.21 -13.88
N SER A 320 -7.06 12.24 -12.71
CA SER A 320 -6.44 12.69 -11.48
C SER A 320 -6.94 11.89 -10.28
N THR A 321 -6.09 11.79 -9.26
CA THR A 321 -6.47 11.28 -7.94
C THR A 321 -7.22 12.39 -7.21
N VAL A 322 -8.40 12.05 -6.69
CA VAL A 322 -9.26 12.98 -5.94
C VAL A 322 -8.73 13.12 -4.52
N GLN A 323 -8.75 12.02 -3.76
CA GLN A 323 -8.25 11.94 -2.39
C GLN A 323 -7.89 10.50 -2.02
N PRO A 324 -6.86 10.29 -1.19
CA PRO A 324 -6.81 9.15 -0.30
C PRO A 324 -7.78 9.35 0.87
N LEU A 325 -8.95 8.72 0.82
CA LEU A 325 -9.90 8.73 1.93
C LEU A 325 -9.53 7.66 2.95
N VAL A 326 -9.16 8.12 4.14
CA VAL A 326 -8.75 7.28 5.27
C VAL A 326 -9.66 7.61 6.45
N GLY A 327 -10.19 6.59 7.11
CA GLY A 327 -10.99 6.78 8.30
C GLY A 327 -10.18 6.97 9.58
N GLY A 328 -10.85 6.99 10.72
CA GLY A 328 -10.19 7.18 12.01
C GLY A 328 -9.37 5.98 12.46
N SER A 329 -8.35 6.22 13.28
CA SER A 329 -7.55 5.16 13.89
C SER A 329 -8.31 4.48 15.03
N GLY A 330 -7.87 3.28 15.39
CA GLY A 330 -8.36 2.62 16.60
C GLY A 330 -7.94 3.36 17.86
N ALA A 331 -8.76 3.27 18.90
CA ALA A 331 -8.44 3.78 20.22
C ALA A 331 -7.20 3.09 20.79
N ARG A 332 -6.36 3.86 21.49
CA ARG A 332 -5.18 3.35 22.20
C ARG A 332 -5.55 3.12 23.67
N PRO A 333 -4.86 2.23 24.39
CA PRO A 333 -5.13 1.99 25.80
C PRO A 333 -5.12 3.24 26.70
N SER A 334 -4.39 4.28 26.27
CA SER A 334 -4.19 5.54 26.99
C SER A 334 -4.79 6.78 26.31
N ASP A 335 -5.20 6.71 25.05
CA ASP A 335 -5.67 7.87 24.28
C ASP A 335 -6.74 7.49 23.26
N ASP A 336 -7.60 8.45 22.93
CA ASP A 336 -8.53 8.35 21.80
C ASP A 336 -7.81 8.08 20.47
N GLY A 337 -8.52 7.44 19.55
CA GLY A 337 -8.07 7.29 18.17
C GLY A 337 -7.91 8.64 17.47
N THR A 338 -6.99 8.69 16.51
CA THR A 338 -6.76 9.87 15.69
C THR A 338 -7.90 10.02 14.68
N GLU A 339 -8.45 11.23 14.58
CA GLU A 339 -9.56 11.56 13.69
C GLU A 339 -9.14 11.54 12.22
N GLY A 340 -9.95 10.90 11.35
CA GLY A 340 -9.77 10.95 9.89
C GLY A 340 -8.43 10.44 9.36
N VAL A 341 -7.64 9.75 10.20
CA VAL A 341 -6.34 9.18 9.84
C VAL A 341 -6.14 7.86 10.59
N ASP A 342 -5.82 6.80 9.86
CA ASP A 342 -5.49 5.48 10.39
C ASP A 342 -3.98 5.32 10.61
N PHE A 343 -3.57 4.55 11.63
CA PHE A 343 -2.15 4.35 11.95
C PHE A 343 -1.37 3.60 10.85
N THR A 344 -2.05 2.79 10.03
CA THR A 344 -1.45 2.03 8.93
C THR A 344 -1.21 2.91 7.70
N THR A 345 -1.82 4.10 7.66
CA THR A 345 -1.80 5.03 6.52
C THR A 345 -1.42 6.46 6.90
N GLY A 346 -0.98 6.72 8.14
CA GLY A 346 -0.66 8.07 8.63
C GLY A 346 0.44 8.83 7.90
N PHE A 347 1.05 8.24 6.86
CA PHE A 347 1.98 8.87 5.95
C PHE A 347 1.31 9.49 4.71
N TYR A 348 0.03 9.19 4.44
CA TYR A 348 -0.70 9.84 3.36
C TYR A 348 -0.95 11.31 3.68
N ARG A 349 -0.75 12.15 2.68
CA ARG A 349 -1.14 13.55 2.71
C ARG A 349 -2.40 13.69 1.88
N ASN A 350 -3.30 14.57 2.31
CA ASN A 350 -4.44 14.97 1.49
C ASN A 350 -3.97 15.76 0.27
N ILE A 351 -4.77 15.73 -0.78
CA ILE A 351 -4.61 16.60 -1.94
C ILE A 351 -5.31 17.92 -1.63
N PRO A 352 -4.70 19.10 -1.79
CA PRO A 352 -5.43 20.35 -1.61
C PRO A 352 -6.61 20.42 -2.58
N ASN A 353 -7.83 20.64 -2.07
CA ASN A 353 -9.03 20.68 -2.91
C ASN A 353 -8.92 21.72 -4.04
N GLU A 354 -8.32 22.88 -3.74
CA GLU A 354 -8.09 23.96 -4.72
C GLU A 354 -7.24 23.49 -5.93
N VAL A 355 -6.27 22.59 -5.69
CA VAL A 355 -5.45 22.02 -6.77
C VAL A 355 -6.30 21.09 -7.62
N LEU A 356 -7.05 20.19 -6.98
CA LEU A 356 -7.95 19.27 -7.68
C LEU A 356 -8.98 20.02 -8.54
N GLU A 357 -9.65 21.02 -7.98
CA GLU A 357 -10.67 21.84 -8.67
C GLU A 357 -10.08 22.71 -9.79
N SER A 358 -8.78 23.05 -9.71
CA SER A 358 -8.09 23.79 -10.78
C SER A 358 -7.70 22.91 -11.96
N GLU A 359 -7.46 21.62 -11.73
CA GLU A 359 -6.97 20.68 -12.75
C GLU A 359 -8.08 19.80 -13.34
N MET A 360 -9.18 19.61 -12.62
CA MET A 360 -10.28 18.72 -12.99
C MET A 360 -11.62 19.46 -12.97
N PRO A 361 -12.57 19.12 -13.86
CA PRO A 361 -13.90 19.71 -13.90
C PRO A 361 -14.81 19.12 -12.78
N VAL A 362 -14.41 19.34 -11.54
CA VAL A 362 -15.07 18.84 -10.34
C VAL A 362 -15.19 19.95 -9.29
N LEU A 363 -16.08 19.78 -8.32
CA LEU A 363 -16.20 20.63 -7.15
C LEU A 363 -16.30 19.77 -5.89
N VAL A 364 -15.51 20.08 -4.87
CA VAL A 364 -15.56 19.40 -3.58
C VAL A 364 -16.59 20.09 -2.69
N GLU A 365 -17.74 19.47 -2.50
CA GLU A 365 -18.84 20.06 -1.72
C GLU A 365 -18.71 19.84 -0.22
N HIS A 366 -18.06 18.73 0.15
CA HIS A 366 -17.92 18.34 1.54
C HIS A 366 -16.62 17.59 1.76
N TYR A 367 -15.92 17.93 2.83
CA TYR A 367 -14.80 17.18 3.36
C TYR A 367 -14.74 17.40 4.88
N ALA A 368 -15.35 16.48 5.65
CA ALA A 368 -15.45 16.60 7.09
C ALA A 368 -15.40 15.24 7.79
N LEU A 369 -15.24 15.27 9.12
CA LEU A 369 -15.43 14.08 9.96
C LEU A 369 -16.91 13.69 10.02
N ILE A 370 -17.19 12.39 10.11
CA ILE A 370 -18.53 11.85 10.36
C ILE A 370 -18.73 11.80 11.89
N PRO A 371 -19.59 12.63 12.49
CA PRO A 371 -19.86 12.58 13.92
C PRO A 371 -20.30 11.18 14.36
N ASP A 372 -19.87 10.76 15.55
CA ASP A 372 -20.25 9.50 16.20
C ASP A 372 -19.92 8.21 15.41
N SER A 373 -19.09 8.30 14.36
CA SER A 373 -18.63 7.11 13.60
C SER A 373 -17.51 6.33 14.29
N GLY A 374 -16.81 6.95 15.25
CA GLY A 374 -15.78 6.29 16.05
C GLY A 374 -16.40 5.37 17.11
N GLY A 375 -15.84 4.18 17.28
CA GLY A 375 -16.32 3.20 18.25
C GLY A 375 -16.20 3.71 19.68
N ALA A 376 -17.28 3.63 20.44
CA ALA A 376 -17.32 4.08 21.83
C ALA A 376 -16.45 3.18 22.73
N GLY A 377 -15.78 3.79 23.70
CA GLY A 377 -14.99 3.11 24.74
C GLY A 377 -14.53 4.15 25.76
N ARG A 378 -13.86 3.70 26.83
CA ARG A 378 -13.18 4.61 27.77
C ARG A 378 -12.28 5.61 27.02
N THR A 379 -11.63 5.10 25.98
CA THR A 379 -11.05 5.91 24.91
C THR A 379 -11.76 5.53 23.61
N ARG A 380 -12.25 6.52 22.88
CA ARG A 380 -13.04 6.31 21.66
C ARG A 380 -12.14 6.10 20.45
N GLY A 381 -12.64 5.38 19.43
CA GLY A 381 -12.00 5.33 18.12
C GLY A 381 -12.13 6.68 17.40
N GLY A 382 -11.24 6.94 16.44
CA GLY A 382 -11.32 8.12 15.60
C GLY A 382 -12.52 8.03 14.64
N CYS A 383 -13.09 9.17 14.29
CA CYS A 383 -14.17 9.31 13.33
C CYS A 383 -13.68 9.08 11.89
N GLY A 384 -14.57 8.51 11.07
CA GLY A 384 -14.43 8.44 9.62
C GLY A 384 -14.61 9.79 8.93
N LEU A 385 -14.46 9.80 7.62
CA LEU A 385 -14.54 10.97 6.75
C LEU A 385 -15.76 10.88 5.83
N HIS A 386 -16.45 12.01 5.66
CA HIS A 386 -17.42 12.24 4.61
C HIS A 386 -16.78 13.14 3.54
N TYR A 387 -16.70 12.62 2.32
CA TYR A 387 -16.24 13.36 1.17
C TYR A 387 -17.31 13.39 0.08
N SER A 388 -17.62 14.57 -0.47
CA SER A 388 -18.58 14.75 -1.56
C SER A 388 -17.94 15.43 -2.75
N LEU A 389 -17.97 14.77 -3.91
CA LEU A 389 -17.39 15.26 -5.17
C LEU A 389 -18.48 15.44 -6.21
N ARG A 390 -18.72 16.67 -6.65
CA ARG A 390 -19.59 16.98 -7.79
C ARG A 390 -18.79 16.95 -9.08
N LEU A 391 -19.30 16.26 -10.10
CA LEU A 391 -18.75 16.31 -11.45
C LEU A 391 -19.44 17.43 -12.25
N LEU A 392 -18.68 18.29 -12.92
CA LEU A 392 -19.23 19.49 -13.60
C LEU A 392 -19.52 19.28 -15.10
N VAL A 393 -19.01 18.19 -15.68
CA VAL A 393 -19.10 17.91 -17.13
C VAL A 393 -19.67 16.52 -17.39
N PRO A 394 -20.28 16.27 -18.56
CA PRO A 394 -20.73 14.93 -18.92
C PRO A 394 -19.55 14.01 -19.25
N GLY A 395 -19.79 12.69 -19.19
CA GLY A 395 -18.81 11.67 -19.56
C GLY A 395 -17.69 11.47 -18.55
N GLY A 396 -17.85 11.97 -17.32
CA GLY A 396 -16.90 11.71 -16.25
C GLY A 396 -17.19 10.40 -15.53
N VAL A 397 -16.11 9.76 -15.11
CA VAL A 397 -16.10 8.47 -14.44
C VAL A 397 -15.35 8.62 -13.13
N VAL A 398 -15.92 8.10 -12.05
CA VAL A 398 -15.26 7.99 -10.75
C VAL A 398 -14.92 6.52 -10.52
N THR A 399 -13.68 6.25 -10.11
CA THR A 399 -13.25 4.94 -9.64
C THR A 399 -12.76 5.05 -8.21
N ALA A 400 -12.90 3.99 -7.43
CA ALA A 400 -12.32 3.92 -6.11
C ALA A 400 -11.68 2.54 -5.91
N ARG A 401 -10.52 2.52 -5.26
CA ARG A 401 -9.87 1.28 -4.84
C ARG A 401 -9.63 1.31 -3.35
N GLY A 402 -9.66 0.14 -2.71
CA GLY A 402 -9.44 0.02 -1.27
C GLY A 402 -10.63 0.44 -0.41
N MET A 403 -11.83 0.50 -0.99
CA MET A 403 -13.09 0.63 -0.24
C MET A 403 -13.37 -0.68 0.50
N GLU A 404 -13.10 -0.72 1.79
CA GLU A 404 -13.31 -1.87 2.67
C GLU A 404 -14.07 -1.45 3.93
N ARG A 405 -14.50 -2.43 4.74
CA ARG A 405 -15.34 -2.24 5.94
C ARG A 405 -16.75 -1.74 5.61
N PHE A 406 -17.36 -2.23 4.52
CA PHE A 406 -18.78 -2.00 4.22
C PHE A 406 -19.68 -3.01 4.96
N HIS A 407 -19.16 -4.20 5.24
CA HIS A 407 -19.86 -5.32 5.87
C HIS A 407 -19.28 -5.69 7.23
N PHE A 408 -17.95 -5.66 7.38
CA PHE A 408 -17.28 -5.99 8.63
C PHE A 408 -16.83 -4.72 9.36
N GLU A 409 -17.36 -4.50 10.56
CA GLU A 409 -17.00 -3.34 11.36
C GLU A 409 -15.54 -3.41 11.86
N PRO A 410 -14.83 -2.27 11.95
CA PRO A 410 -13.58 -2.16 12.69
C PRO A 410 -13.77 -2.57 14.15
N TRP A 411 -13.09 -3.64 14.57
CA TRP A 411 -13.30 -4.22 15.90
C TRP A 411 -12.81 -3.33 17.05
N GLY A 412 -13.61 -3.23 18.10
CA GLY A 412 -13.22 -2.64 19.38
C GLY A 412 -12.41 -3.63 20.24
N ARG A 413 -11.85 -3.14 21.34
CA ARG A 413 -11.08 -3.96 22.29
C ARG A 413 -11.42 -3.68 23.74
N GLU A 414 -11.21 -4.67 24.60
CA GLU A 414 -11.42 -4.51 26.04
C GLU A 414 -12.82 -4.03 26.41
N ALA A 415 -13.85 -4.58 25.75
CA ALA A 415 -15.25 -4.13 25.83
C ALA A 415 -15.58 -2.78 25.14
N GLY A 416 -14.61 -2.19 24.43
CA GLY A 416 -14.85 -1.11 23.48
C GLY A 416 -15.71 -1.58 22.31
N ARG A 417 -16.54 -0.67 21.80
CA ARG A 417 -17.46 -0.90 20.69
C ARG A 417 -16.76 -0.80 19.35
N PRO A 418 -17.27 -1.51 18.32
CA PRO A 418 -16.78 -1.34 16.96
C PRO A 418 -17.03 0.08 16.43
N GLY A 419 -16.23 0.49 15.43
CA GLY A 419 -16.49 1.71 14.66
C GLY A 419 -17.53 1.49 13.57
N ASP A 420 -18.11 2.57 13.04
CA ASP A 420 -19.11 2.50 11.95
C ASP A 420 -18.47 2.05 10.63
N THR A 421 -19.29 1.50 9.72
CA THR A 421 -18.89 1.01 8.40
C THR A 421 -18.78 2.12 7.36
N GLY A 422 -18.02 1.84 6.31
CA GLY A 422 -17.97 2.69 5.11
C GLY A 422 -19.24 2.57 4.27
N ARG A 423 -19.59 3.64 3.55
CA ARG A 423 -20.77 3.73 2.67
C ARG A 423 -20.47 4.58 1.44
N ALA A 424 -21.21 4.37 0.37
CA ALA A 424 -21.12 5.17 -0.84
C ALA A 424 -22.52 5.58 -1.31
N PHE A 425 -22.65 6.79 -1.84
CA PHE A 425 -23.90 7.30 -2.39
C PHE A 425 -23.66 7.99 -3.72
N LEU A 426 -24.62 7.90 -4.63
CA LEU A 426 -24.69 8.71 -5.83
C LEU A 426 -25.92 9.60 -5.76
N GLN A 427 -25.74 10.88 -6.01
CA GLN A 427 -26.82 11.85 -6.14
C GLN A 427 -26.85 12.37 -7.57
N ALA A 428 -27.91 12.06 -8.33
CA ALA A 428 -28.12 12.67 -9.63
C ALA A 428 -28.63 14.12 -9.48
N PRO A 429 -28.48 15.00 -10.50
CA PRO A 429 -28.95 16.37 -10.42
C PRO A 429 -30.44 16.47 -10.11
N GLY A 430 -30.78 17.13 -8.99
CA GLY A 430 -32.18 17.31 -8.56
C GLY A 430 -32.80 16.10 -7.88
N GLU A 431 -32.02 15.05 -7.61
CA GLU A 431 -32.47 13.85 -6.88
C GLU A 431 -31.87 13.81 -5.47
N GLU A 432 -32.44 12.98 -4.60
CA GLU A 432 -31.87 12.64 -3.29
C GLU A 432 -30.72 11.63 -3.45
N PRO A 433 -29.69 11.65 -2.56
CA PRO A 433 -28.62 10.67 -2.61
C PRO A 433 -29.15 9.24 -2.43
N ARG A 434 -28.84 8.35 -3.39
CA ARG A 434 -29.12 6.92 -3.28
C ARG A 434 -27.86 6.16 -2.85
N GLN A 435 -27.99 5.26 -1.89
CA GLN A 435 -26.88 4.40 -1.51
C GLN A 435 -26.53 3.47 -2.69
N ILE A 436 -25.24 3.27 -2.89
CA ILE A 436 -24.67 2.35 -3.89
C ILE A 436 -23.71 1.39 -3.19
N GLU A 437 -23.40 0.30 -3.89
CA GLU A 437 -22.30 -0.59 -3.51
C GLU A 437 -20.94 0.12 -3.62
N LYS A 438 -19.87 -0.61 -3.30
CA LYS A 438 -18.50 -0.13 -3.50
C LYS A 438 -18.30 0.40 -4.91
N ILE A 439 -17.68 1.58 -5.01
CA ILE A 439 -17.38 2.21 -6.28
C ILE A 439 -16.27 1.40 -6.97
N ASN A 440 -16.57 0.79 -8.12
CA ASN A 440 -15.58 0.18 -9.00
C ASN A 440 -15.26 1.13 -10.17
N VAL A 441 -16.17 1.18 -11.14
CA VAL A 441 -16.21 2.14 -12.24
C VAL A 441 -17.61 2.71 -12.29
N LEU A 442 -17.75 3.99 -11.90
CA LEU A 442 -19.02 4.65 -11.76
C LEU A 442 -19.12 5.80 -12.75
N ASP A 443 -20.05 5.70 -13.70
CA ASP A 443 -20.44 6.81 -14.55
C ASP A 443 -21.24 7.82 -13.73
N VAL A 444 -20.75 9.07 -13.68
CA VAL A 444 -21.40 10.14 -12.94
C VAL A 444 -21.99 11.13 -13.95
N PRO A 445 -23.29 11.46 -13.88
CA PRO A 445 -23.88 12.46 -14.77
C PRO A 445 -23.30 13.84 -14.49
N ALA A 446 -23.33 14.74 -15.48
CA ALA A 446 -22.97 16.14 -15.28
C ALA A 446 -23.84 16.76 -14.17
N GLY A 447 -23.21 17.41 -13.20
CA GLY A 447 -23.86 17.93 -11.99
C GLY A 447 -24.17 16.87 -10.93
N GLY A 448 -23.88 15.58 -11.15
CA GLY A 448 -24.05 14.53 -10.14
C GLY A 448 -22.98 14.61 -9.05
N VAL A 449 -23.32 14.13 -7.84
CA VAL A 449 -22.44 14.12 -6.67
C VAL A 449 -22.19 12.69 -6.22
N VAL A 450 -20.93 12.34 -6.00
CA VAL A 450 -20.53 11.08 -5.36
C VAL A 450 -20.17 11.38 -3.92
N HIS A 451 -20.83 10.70 -2.99
CA HIS A 451 -20.51 10.76 -1.56
C HIS A 451 -19.77 9.47 -1.16
N ALA A 452 -18.60 9.62 -0.57
CA ALA A 452 -17.83 8.53 -0.01
C ALA A 452 -17.69 8.73 1.50
N HIS A 453 -18.15 7.75 2.27
CA HIS A 453 -18.03 7.69 3.72
C HIS A 453 -17.03 6.61 4.08
N SER A 454 -15.95 6.98 4.77
CA SER A 454 -15.01 6.00 5.31
C SER A 454 -15.48 5.50 6.68
N ALA A 455 -15.04 4.30 7.05
CA ALA A 455 -15.28 3.71 8.36
C ALA A 455 -14.61 4.51 9.50
N GLY A 456 -15.11 4.36 10.73
CA GLY A 456 -14.43 4.85 11.94
C GLY A 456 -13.40 3.85 12.48
N GLY A 457 -12.72 4.18 13.57
CA GLY A 457 -11.90 3.23 14.34
C GLY A 457 -12.69 2.57 15.46
N GLY A 458 -12.27 1.40 15.94
CA GLY A 458 -12.84 0.74 17.12
C GLY A 458 -12.44 1.45 18.43
N GLY A 459 -13.32 1.37 19.44
CA GLY A 459 -13.09 1.88 20.79
C GLY A 459 -12.28 0.93 21.66
N PHE A 460 -11.78 1.44 22.79
CA PHE A 460 -11.03 0.66 23.77
C PHE A 460 -11.58 0.88 25.19
N GLY A 461 -11.80 -0.21 25.92
CA GLY A 461 -12.36 -0.15 27.27
C GLY A 461 -13.89 -0.01 27.27
N PRO A 462 -14.56 -0.26 28.41
CA PRO A 462 -16.01 -0.06 28.52
C PRO A 462 -16.42 1.40 28.29
N PRO A 463 -17.45 1.71 27.48
CA PRO A 463 -17.86 3.10 27.19
C PRO A 463 -18.38 3.95 28.36
N TRP A 464 -18.58 3.35 29.54
CA TRP A 464 -19.11 4.04 30.73
C TRP A 464 -18.03 4.39 31.76
N GLU A 465 -16.79 3.95 31.54
CA GLU A 465 -15.59 4.42 32.26
C GLU A 465 -15.05 5.66 31.56
#